data_AF-A0A2W0BWV6-F1
#
_entry.id   AF-A0A2W0BWV6-F1
#
_cell.length_a   1.000
_cell.length_b   1.000
_cell.length_c   1.000
_cell.angle_alpha   90.00
_cell.angle_beta   90.00
_cell.angle_gamma   90.00
#
_symmetry.space_group_name_H-M   'P 1'
#
loop_
_entity.id
_entity.type
_entity.pdbx_description
1 polymer ?
#
loop_
_entity_poly.entity_id
_entity_poly.type
_entity_poly.pdbx_seq_one_letter_code
_entity_poly.pdbx_strand_id
1 'polypeptide(L)'
;MKEIRSGNFSESRPARNVISALLLAITILTTTCIAMAQDETALKFKGGIGVVPVTGVAANGAINLNIVRGVSPGGPWRIAALEADVNADGHIKIEGRGLLLAAGNGIGTNAGQSVHATLFCGPAATATAHNSTLAGVALEADGDFRIDDFLSPAPPSVCETPVLLIRNAGGVWFAAGIQKLEEERRGN
;
A
#
# COMPACT_ATOMS: atom_id res chain seq x y z
N MET A 1 -76.98 -67.76 -3.07
CA MET A 1 -75.99 -67.79 -4.18
C MET A 1 -75.02 -66.63 -3.99
N LYS A 2 -73.74 -66.90 -4.24
CA LYS A 2 -72.48 -66.18 -3.89
C LYS A 2 -72.18 -65.02 -4.88
N GLU A 3 -71.60 -63.87 -4.53
CA GLU A 3 -70.16 -63.44 -4.61
C GLU A 3 -70.10 -61.89 -4.39
N ILE A 4 -69.27 -61.27 -3.51
CA ILE A 4 -67.85 -60.77 -3.55
C ILE A 4 -67.58 -59.37 -4.22
N ARG A 5 -66.97 -58.45 -3.40
CA ARG A 5 -66.08 -57.24 -3.64
C ARG A 5 -66.53 -56.13 -4.64
N SER A 6 -66.08 -54.87 -4.63
CA SER A 6 -64.82 -54.19 -4.23
C SER A 6 -65.09 -52.68 -3.99
N GLY A 7 -64.16 -51.96 -3.34
CA GLY A 7 -64.35 -50.59 -2.84
C GLY A 7 -64.13 -49.42 -3.83
N ASN A 8 -64.13 -48.19 -3.30
CA ASN A 8 -63.18 -47.13 -3.67
C ASN A 8 -63.26 -45.93 -2.71
N PHE A 9 -62.07 -45.55 -2.24
CA PHE A 9 -61.73 -44.31 -1.54
C PHE A 9 -61.55 -43.22 -2.59
N SER A 10 -62.10 -42.02 -2.39
CA SER A 10 -61.71 -40.85 -3.18
C SER A 10 -61.65 -39.60 -2.31
N GLU A 11 -60.41 -39.19 -2.11
CA GLU A 11 -59.87 -38.08 -1.34
C GLU A 11 -60.27 -36.72 -1.96
N SER A 12 -60.87 -35.83 -1.17
CA SER A 12 -61.27 -34.50 -1.63
C SER A 12 -60.24 -33.43 -1.25
N ARG A 13 -59.42 -33.06 -2.25
CA ARG A 13 -58.88 -31.72 -2.57
C ARG A 13 -58.77 -30.69 -1.42
N PRO A 14 -57.56 -30.54 -0.83
CA PRO A 14 -57.12 -29.21 -0.37
C PRO A 14 -55.70 -28.85 -0.84
N ALA A 15 -55.14 -29.53 -1.84
CA ALA A 15 -53.74 -29.33 -2.24
C ALA A 15 -53.46 -28.06 -3.08
N ARG A 16 -54.50 -27.33 -3.54
CA ARG A 16 -54.30 -26.27 -4.55
C ARG A 16 -54.03 -24.87 -3.98
N ASN A 17 -54.37 -24.61 -2.71
CA ASN A 17 -54.20 -23.28 -2.12
C ASN A 17 -52.91 -23.15 -1.28
N VAL A 18 -52.26 -24.26 -0.94
CA VAL A 18 -51.02 -24.25 -0.16
C VAL A 18 -49.80 -23.93 -1.04
N ILE A 19 -49.89 -24.19 -2.35
CA ILE A 19 -48.79 -24.00 -3.30
C ILE A 19 -48.57 -22.51 -3.63
N SER A 20 -49.63 -21.70 -3.70
CA SER A 20 -49.48 -20.26 -3.99
C SER A 20 -48.98 -19.43 -2.81
N ALA A 21 -49.19 -19.89 -1.57
CA ALA A 21 -48.69 -19.19 -0.38
C ALA A 21 -47.20 -19.47 -0.11
N LEU A 22 -46.68 -20.64 -0.54
CA LEU A 22 -45.25 -20.95 -0.40
C LEU A 22 -44.37 -20.25 -1.43
N LEU A 23 -44.91 -19.88 -2.59
CA LEU A 23 -44.13 -19.22 -3.65
C LEU A 23 -43.85 -17.73 -3.37
N LEU A 24 -44.61 -17.06 -2.49
CA LEU A 24 -44.40 -15.66 -2.14
C LEU A 24 -43.47 -15.46 -0.92
N ALA A 25 -43.23 -16.51 -0.14
CA ALA A 25 -42.38 -16.44 1.06
C ALA A 25 -40.89 -16.68 0.77
N ILE A 26 -40.55 -17.19 -0.43
CA ILE A 26 -39.15 -17.48 -0.81
C ILE A 26 -38.46 -16.26 -1.45
N THR A 27 -39.21 -15.23 -1.84
CA THR A 27 -38.68 -14.04 -2.53
C THR A 27 -38.06 -12.95 -1.63
N ILE A 28 -38.02 -13.12 -0.30
CA ILE A 28 -37.56 -12.06 0.63
C ILE A 28 -36.14 -12.31 1.18
N LEU A 29 -35.48 -13.41 0.80
CA LEU A 29 -34.15 -13.75 1.34
C LEU A 29 -33.03 -13.84 0.30
N THR A 30 -33.03 -12.93 -0.67
CA THR A 30 -31.83 -12.62 -1.45
C THR A 30 -31.38 -11.21 -1.16
N THR A 31 -31.07 -10.94 0.11
CA THR A 31 -30.24 -9.78 0.47
C THR A 31 -28.89 -10.04 -0.16
N THR A 32 -28.68 -9.46 -1.33
CA THR A 32 -27.39 -9.41 -2.00
C THR A 32 -26.39 -8.83 -1.02
N CYS A 33 -25.55 -9.67 -0.44
CA CYS A 33 -24.26 -9.23 0.06
C CYS A 33 -23.49 -8.73 -1.16
N ILE A 34 -23.63 -7.44 -1.46
CA ILE A 34 -22.57 -6.73 -2.16
C ILE A 34 -21.45 -6.68 -1.11
N ALA A 35 -20.63 -7.73 -1.07
CA ALA A 35 -19.29 -7.58 -0.57
C ALA A 35 -18.69 -6.51 -1.47
N MET A 36 -18.65 -5.27 -1.00
CA MET A 36 -17.66 -4.35 -1.49
C MET A 36 -16.34 -5.04 -1.17
N ALA A 37 -15.76 -5.74 -2.15
CA ALA A 37 -14.33 -5.82 -2.22
C ALA A 37 -13.90 -4.36 -2.32
N GLN A 38 -13.70 -3.71 -1.17
CA GLN A 38 -12.78 -2.60 -1.13
C GLN A 38 -11.50 -3.25 -1.62
N ASP A 39 -11.15 -2.92 -2.85
CA ASP A 39 -9.77 -3.01 -3.25
C ASP A 39 -9.04 -2.11 -2.25
N GLU A 40 -8.62 -2.72 -1.14
CA GLU A 40 -7.71 -2.12 -0.18
C GLU A 40 -6.44 -1.90 -0.98
N THR A 41 -6.37 -0.77 -1.69
CA THR A 41 -5.31 -0.51 -2.67
C THR A 41 -4.00 -0.41 -1.91
N ALA A 42 -3.34 -1.56 -1.78
CA ALA A 42 -2.02 -1.67 -1.22
C ALA A 42 -1.08 -0.86 -2.11
N LEU A 43 -0.40 0.13 -1.54
CA LEU A 43 0.57 0.90 -2.30
C LEU A 43 1.81 0.05 -2.49
N LYS A 44 2.23 -0.11 -3.74
CA LYS A 44 3.45 -0.83 -4.09
C LYS A 44 4.46 0.13 -4.66
N PHE A 45 5.72 -0.04 -4.25
CA PHE A 45 6.87 0.65 -4.80
C PHE A 45 7.86 -0.38 -5.30
N LYS A 46 8.35 -0.19 -6.52
CA LYS A 46 9.35 -1.08 -7.13
C LYS A 46 10.37 -0.23 -7.89
N GLY A 47 11.60 -0.29 -7.42
CA GLY A 47 12.67 0.61 -7.81
C GLY A 47 12.85 1.75 -6.81
N GLY A 48 14.08 2.28 -6.76
CA GLY A 48 14.46 3.34 -5.85
C GLY A 48 15.29 4.41 -6.56
N ILE A 49 15.14 5.66 -6.09
CA ILE A 49 15.89 6.82 -6.55
C ILE A 49 16.79 7.24 -5.39
N GLY A 50 18.11 7.16 -5.58
CA GLY A 50 19.07 7.72 -4.63
C GLY A 50 19.05 9.25 -4.66
N VAL A 51 19.29 9.88 -3.51
CA VAL A 51 19.23 11.34 -3.42
C VAL A 51 20.32 12.02 -4.25
N VAL A 52 19.89 12.98 -5.06
CA VAL A 52 20.73 14.01 -5.66
C VAL A 52 20.46 15.29 -4.88
N PRO A 53 21.39 15.80 -4.06
CA PRO A 53 21.06 16.83 -3.06
C PRO A 53 20.73 18.21 -3.63
N VAL A 54 21.19 18.48 -4.85
CA VAL A 54 21.07 19.78 -5.51
C VAL A 54 20.29 19.60 -6.80
N THR A 55 19.22 20.38 -6.97
CA THR A 55 18.42 20.41 -8.20
C THR A 55 18.85 21.51 -9.17
N GLY A 56 19.67 22.46 -8.69
CA GLY A 56 20.25 23.51 -9.53
C GLY A 56 20.86 24.63 -8.71
N VAL A 57 21.24 25.69 -9.42
CA VAL A 57 21.77 26.94 -8.85
C VAL A 57 20.91 28.09 -9.36
N ALA A 58 20.41 28.91 -8.45
CA ALA A 58 19.64 30.11 -8.79
C ALA A 58 20.54 31.20 -9.40
N ALA A 59 19.94 32.17 -10.07
CA ALA A 59 20.67 33.25 -10.75
C ALA A 59 21.56 34.10 -9.80
N ASN A 60 21.23 34.15 -8.51
CA ASN A 60 22.01 34.83 -7.48
C ASN A 60 23.13 33.96 -6.88
N GLY A 61 23.39 32.77 -7.44
CA GLY A 61 24.38 31.82 -6.94
C GLY A 61 23.91 30.95 -5.76
N ALA A 62 22.66 31.10 -5.30
CA ALA A 62 22.13 30.25 -4.23
C ALA A 62 21.88 28.82 -4.74
N ILE A 63 22.15 27.84 -3.88
CA ILE A 63 21.94 26.42 -4.20
C ILE A 63 20.46 26.06 -3.98
N ASN A 64 19.84 25.45 -4.99
CA ASN A 64 18.50 24.88 -4.88
C ASN A 64 18.63 23.44 -4.37
N LEU A 65 18.16 23.21 -3.14
CA LEU A 65 18.15 21.88 -2.54
C LEU A 65 17.01 21.04 -3.11
N ASN A 66 17.26 19.73 -3.20
CA ASN A 66 16.24 18.74 -3.57
C ASN A 66 15.31 18.43 -2.39
N ILE A 67 14.46 19.40 -2.05
CA ILE A 67 13.47 19.27 -0.99
C ILE A 67 12.27 18.49 -1.52
N VAL A 68 11.96 17.36 -0.89
CA VAL A 68 10.81 16.51 -1.25
C VAL A 68 9.82 16.52 -0.10
N ARG A 69 8.60 17.02 -0.35
CA ARG A 69 7.53 17.13 0.67
C ARG A 69 8.00 17.83 1.98
N GLY A 70 8.83 18.87 1.84
CA GLY A 70 9.40 19.61 2.97
C GLY A 70 10.60 18.94 3.65
N VAL A 71 11.04 17.77 3.17
CA VAL A 71 12.20 17.05 3.71
C VAL A 71 13.47 17.44 2.95
N SER A 72 14.45 17.96 3.68
CA SER A 72 15.77 18.28 3.12
C SER A 72 16.52 17.03 2.67
N PRO A 73 17.31 17.11 1.58
CA PRO A 73 18.11 15.99 1.13
C PRO A 73 19.30 15.75 2.04
N GLY A 74 19.76 14.50 2.12
CA GLY A 74 21.08 14.16 2.65
C GLY A 74 22.20 14.54 1.67
N GLY A 75 23.43 14.06 1.94
CA GLY A 75 24.49 14.03 0.92
C GLY A 75 24.13 13.09 -0.23
N PRO A 76 24.94 12.94 -1.29
CA PRO A 76 24.62 12.05 -2.40
C PRO A 76 24.59 10.57 -1.95
N TRP A 77 23.51 9.86 -2.27
CA TRP A 77 23.38 8.42 -2.04
C TRP A 77 22.93 7.69 -3.30
N ARG A 78 23.34 6.42 -3.41
CA ARG A 78 22.85 5.45 -4.39
C ARG A 78 21.95 4.47 -3.64
N ILE A 79 20.91 3.97 -4.31
CA ILE A 79 20.22 2.74 -3.92
C ILE A 79 20.22 1.78 -5.11
N ALA A 80 20.50 0.49 -4.88
CA ALA A 80 20.55 -0.50 -5.95
C ALA A 80 19.16 -1.03 -6.31
N ALA A 81 18.35 -1.31 -5.29
CA ALA A 81 16.97 -1.73 -5.45
C ALA A 81 16.16 -1.32 -4.22
N LEU A 82 14.88 -1.10 -4.43
CA LEU A 82 13.91 -0.88 -3.36
C LEU A 82 12.61 -1.56 -3.77
N GLU A 83 12.07 -2.39 -2.90
CA GLU A 83 10.70 -2.88 -3.00
C GLU A 83 9.99 -2.53 -1.69
N ALA A 84 8.76 -2.03 -1.80
CA ALA A 84 7.94 -1.76 -0.64
C ALA A 84 6.47 -2.04 -0.92
N ASP A 85 5.80 -2.60 0.08
CA ASP A 85 4.36 -2.83 0.11
C ASP A 85 3.80 -2.10 1.34
N VAL A 86 2.76 -1.30 1.15
CA VAL A 86 2.00 -0.65 2.22
C VAL A 86 0.58 -1.15 2.15
N ASN A 87 0.13 -1.80 3.21
CA ASN A 87 -1.23 -2.30 3.34
C ASN A 87 -2.18 -1.21 3.85
N ALA A 88 -3.49 -1.41 3.69
CA ALA A 88 -4.49 -0.43 4.08
C ALA A 88 -4.59 -0.22 5.61
N ASP A 89 -4.13 -1.18 6.41
CA ASP A 89 -4.01 -1.06 7.87
C ASP A 89 -2.79 -0.22 8.31
N GLY A 90 -1.99 0.27 7.36
CA GLY A 90 -0.77 1.02 7.61
C GLY A 90 0.45 0.15 7.89
N HIS A 91 0.34 -1.17 7.78
CA HIS A 91 1.49 -2.06 7.81
C HIS A 91 2.37 -1.82 6.59
N ILE A 92 3.67 -1.65 6.80
CA ILE A 92 4.65 -1.41 5.75
C ILE A 92 5.76 -2.44 5.80
N LYS A 93 6.07 -3.03 4.64
CA LYS A 93 7.25 -3.86 4.42
C LYS A 93 8.13 -3.21 3.38
N ILE A 94 9.42 -3.10 3.66
CA ILE A 94 10.42 -2.57 2.74
C ILE A 94 11.63 -3.48 2.72
N GLU A 95 12.09 -3.80 1.52
CA GLU A 95 13.41 -4.36 1.27
C GLU A 95 14.22 -3.36 0.43
N GLY A 96 15.24 -2.77 1.05
CA GLY A 96 16.18 -1.88 0.38
C GLY A 96 17.53 -2.58 0.21
N ARG A 97 18.12 -2.43 -0.98
CA ARG A 97 19.45 -2.96 -1.26
C ARG A 97 20.43 -1.90 -1.69
N GLY A 98 21.66 -1.99 -1.20
CA GLY A 98 22.78 -1.18 -1.66
C GLY A 98 22.60 0.32 -1.45
N LEU A 99 21.99 0.74 -0.33
CA LEU A 99 21.91 2.15 0.06
C LEU A 99 23.27 2.63 0.58
N LEU A 100 24.05 3.25 -0.29
CA LEU A 100 25.46 3.58 -0.04
C LEU A 100 25.77 5.02 -0.42
N LEU A 101 26.73 5.63 0.27
CA LEU A 101 27.24 6.96 -0.08
C LEU A 101 27.71 6.97 -1.53
N ALA A 102 27.27 7.98 -2.28
CA ALA A 102 27.64 8.17 -3.69
C ALA A 102 28.69 9.28 -3.88
N ALA A 103 29.22 9.86 -2.79
CA ALA A 103 30.22 10.91 -2.85
C ALA A 103 31.11 10.96 -1.60
N GLY A 104 32.22 11.71 -1.70
CA GLY A 104 33.18 11.91 -0.62
C GLY A 104 34.12 10.71 -0.40
N ASN A 105 34.99 10.81 0.61
CA ASN A 105 35.99 9.76 0.88
C ASN A 105 35.37 8.45 1.41
N GLY A 106 34.14 8.51 1.93
CA GLY A 106 33.37 7.33 2.36
C GLY A 106 32.49 6.71 1.27
N ILE A 107 32.70 7.06 0.00
CA ILE A 107 31.92 6.53 -1.12
C ILE A 107 31.89 4.99 -1.11
N GLY A 108 30.71 4.42 -1.36
CA GLY A 108 30.49 2.98 -1.34
C GLY A 108 30.32 2.38 0.05
N THR A 109 30.19 3.18 1.11
CA THR A 109 29.93 2.72 2.48
C THR A 109 28.52 3.11 2.96
N ASN A 110 28.03 2.42 3.99
CA ASN A 110 26.75 2.72 4.65
C ASN A 110 26.82 3.92 5.63
N ALA A 111 28.01 4.48 5.84
CA ALA A 111 28.31 5.59 6.75
C ALA A 111 27.73 5.43 8.18
N GLY A 112 27.57 4.19 8.65
CA GLY A 112 26.96 3.89 9.95
C GLY A 112 25.55 4.45 10.13
N GLN A 113 24.78 4.63 9.04
CA GLN A 113 23.43 5.17 9.12
C GLN A 113 22.41 4.14 9.60
N SER A 114 21.35 4.64 10.23
CA SER A 114 20.09 3.94 10.42
C SER A 114 18.99 4.68 9.68
N VAL A 115 18.04 3.94 9.11
CA VAL A 115 16.98 4.49 8.28
C VAL A 115 15.58 4.06 8.72
N HIS A 116 14.61 4.94 8.53
CA HIS A 116 13.19 4.68 8.68
C HIS A 116 12.45 5.10 7.40
N ALA A 117 11.22 4.63 7.28
CA ALA A 117 10.34 4.98 6.17
C ALA A 117 9.42 6.13 6.54
N THR A 118 9.21 7.05 5.61
CA THR A 118 8.10 8.01 5.66
C THR A 118 7.31 7.90 4.37
N LEU A 119 6.04 7.52 4.49
CA LEU A 119 5.07 7.67 3.41
C LEU A 119 4.39 9.03 3.53
N PHE A 120 4.36 9.79 2.45
CA PHE A 120 3.62 11.03 2.35
C PHE A 120 2.35 10.83 1.53
N CYS A 121 1.22 11.27 2.06
CA CYS A 121 -0.07 11.32 1.37
C CYS A 121 -0.54 12.77 1.20
N GLY A 122 -0.87 13.16 -0.03
CA GLY A 122 -1.40 14.47 -0.41
C GLY A 122 -0.43 15.37 -1.19
N PRO A 123 -0.89 16.58 -1.56
CA PRO A 123 -0.14 17.53 -2.39
C PRO A 123 1.20 17.98 -1.79
N ALA A 124 2.14 18.42 -2.63
CA ALA A 124 3.52 18.71 -2.22
C ALA A 124 3.66 19.68 -1.03
N ALA A 125 2.80 20.69 -0.97
CA ALA A 125 2.84 21.73 0.05
C ALA A 125 2.17 21.32 1.37
N THR A 126 1.29 20.31 1.37
CA THR A 126 0.41 19.97 2.50
C THR A 126 0.36 18.47 2.80
N ALA A 127 1.29 17.69 2.25
CA ALA A 127 1.30 16.25 2.43
C ALA A 127 1.45 15.86 3.90
N THR A 128 0.66 14.88 4.35
CA THR A 128 0.77 14.32 5.69
C THR A 128 1.84 13.24 5.70
N ALA A 129 2.73 13.28 6.69
CA ALA A 129 3.78 12.28 6.89
C ALA A 129 3.28 11.12 7.78
N HIS A 130 3.50 9.90 7.32
CA HIS A 130 3.21 8.66 8.02
C HIS A 130 4.53 7.91 8.17
N ASN A 131 5.02 7.74 9.39
CA ASN A 131 6.38 7.27 9.64
C ASN A 131 6.36 5.87 10.23
N SER A 132 7.30 5.01 9.81
CA SER A 132 7.69 3.88 10.65
C SER A 132 8.42 4.40 11.89
N THR A 133 8.83 3.51 12.79
CA THR A 133 9.57 3.85 14.01
C THR A 133 10.80 4.71 13.68
N LEU A 134 10.86 5.93 14.24
CA LEU A 134 11.88 6.93 13.90
C LEU A 134 13.31 6.54 14.28
N ALA A 135 13.47 5.62 15.23
CA ALA A 135 14.77 5.03 15.56
C ALA A 135 15.41 4.35 14.34
N GLY A 136 14.58 3.83 13.44
CA GLY A 136 14.98 3.18 12.21
C GLY A 136 15.69 1.84 12.42
N VAL A 137 16.12 1.26 11.30
CA VAL A 137 16.92 0.05 11.22
C VAL A 137 18.33 0.42 10.75
N ALA A 138 19.35 -0.17 11.38
CA ALA A 138 20.73 0.05 10.95
C ALA A 138 20.94 -0.54 9.54
N LEU A 139 21.66 0.19 8.69
CA LEU A 139 22.09 -0.35 7.41
C LEU A 139 23.15 -1.43 7.61
N GLU A 140 23.04 -2.52 6.85
CA GLU A 140 24.11 -3.51 6.72
C GLU A 140 25.35 -2.88 6.06
N ALA A 141 26.50 -3.56 6.11
CA ALA A 141 27.76 -3.02 5.59
C ALA A 141 27.71 -2.72 4.08
N ASP A 142 26.93 -3.51 3.34
CA ASP A 142 26.65 -3.35 1.91
C ASP A 142 25.49 -2.38 1.63
N GLY A 143 24.89 -1.78 2.66
CA GLY A 143 23.79 -0.83 2.55
C GLY A 143 22.42 -1.47 2.43
N ASP A 144 22.30 -2.79 2.63
CA ASP A 144 21.02 -3.46 2.67
C ASP A 144 20.26 -3.15 3.98
N PHE A 145 18.92 -3.17 3.90
CA PHE A 145 18.05 -3.00 5.06
C PHE A 145 16.67 -3.60 4.83
N ARG A 146 16.01 -3.95 5.94
CA ARG A 146 14.62 -4.40 5.94
C ARG A 146 13.83 -3.63 7.00
N ILE A 147 12.65 -3.15 6.62
CA ILE A 147 11.68 -2.54 7.54
C ILE A 147 10.40 -3.35 7.45
N ASP A 148 9.92 -3.84 8.59
CA ASP A 148 8.60 -4.47 8.76
C ASP A 148 7.99 -3.82 10.00
N ASP A 149 7.08 -2.87 9.79
CA ASP A 149 6.60 -1.95 10.83
C ASP A 149 5.20 -1.41 10.52
N PHE A 150 4.59 -0.67 11.44
CA PHE A 150 3.37 0.08 11.22
C PHE A 150 3.66 1.58 11.11
N LEU A 151 2.98 2.23 10.17
CA LEU A 151 3.08 3.66 9.98
C LEU A 151 2.25 4.42 11.03
N SER A 152 2.84 5.47 11.61
CA SER A 152 2.22 6.35 12.58
C SER A 152 2.33 7.84 12.16
N PRO A 153 1.20 8.57 12.09
CA PRO A 153 -0.17 8.05 12.15
C PRO A 153 -0.44 7.07 10.99
N ALA A 154 -1.46 6.21 11.13
CA ALA A 154 -1.85 5.32 10.04
C ALA A 154 -2.23 6.14 8.77
N PRO A 155 -1.85 5.70 7.57
CA PRO A 155 -2.25 6.34 6.32
C PRO A 155 -3.77 6.34 6.13
N PRO A 156 -4.34 7.33 5.42
CA PRO A 156 -5.72 7.24 4.97
C PRO A 156 -5.90 6.06 4.01
N SER A 157 -7.14 5.53 3.93
CA SER A 157 -7.49 4.44 3.00
C SER A 157 -7.21 4.78 1.54
N VAL A 158 -7.29 6.06 1.18
CA VAL A 158 -6.84 6.60 -0.11
C VAL A 158 -5.68 7.55 0.14
N CYS A 159 -4.49 7.16 -0.30
CA CYS A 159 -3.30 7.99 -0.23
C CYS A 159 -3.06 8.70 -1.57
N GLU A 160 -3.49 9.96 -1.67
CA GLU A 160 -3.33 10.74 -2.89
C GLU A 160 -1.85 11.11 -3.15
N THR A 161 -1.37 10.94 -4.38
CA THR A 161 0.02 11.28 -4.80
C THR A 161 1.10 10.76 -3.83
N PRO A 162 1.16 9.44 -3.61
CA PRO A 162 1.99 8.85 -2.57
C PRO A 162 3.48 9.05 -2.88
N VAL A 163 4.25 9.44 -1.87
CA VAL A 163 5.72 9.53 -1.96
C VAL A 163 6.31 8.78 -0.77
N LEU A 164 7.07 7.72 -1.05
CA LEU A 164 7.81 6.97 -0.03
C LEU A 164 9.25 7.48 0.01
N LEU A 165 9.69 7.96 1.18
CA LEU A 165 11.08 8.32 1.43
C LEU A 165 11.73 7.39 2.45
N ILE A 166 13.00 7.10 2.23
CA ILE A 166 13.90 6.46 3.19
C ILE A 166 14.76 7.56 3.81
N ARG A 167 14.67 7.71 5.13
CA ARG A 167 15.18 8.85 5.87
C ARG A 167 15.97 8.41 7.10
N ASN A 168 16.78 9.28 7.66
CA ASN A 168 17.42 9.04 8.95
C ASN A 168 16.74 9.85 10.08
N ALA A 169 17.11 9.56 11.33
CA ALA A 169 16.63 10.30 12.50
C ALA A 169 17.05 11.79 12.51
N GLY A 170 18.08 12.16 11.73
CA GLY A 170 18.50 13.55 11.52
C GLY A 170 17.56 14.37 10.63
N GLY A 171 16.52 13.72 10.07
CA GLY A 171 15.45 14.39 9.33
C GLY A 171 15.69 14.56 7.83
N VAL A 172 16.80 14.05 7.29
CA VAL A 172 17.11 14.10 5.85
C VAL A 172 16.67 12.84 5.12
N TRP A 173 16.46 12.92 3.80
CA TRP A 173 16.14 11.77 2.96
C TRP A 173 17.34 11.29 2.12
N PHE A 174 17.43 9.97 1.92
CA PHE A 174 18.52 9.31 1.19
C PHE A 174 18.04 8.59 -0.08
N ALA A 175 16.83 8.05 -0.05
CA ALA A 175 16.23 7.43 -1.22
C ALA A 175 14.72 7.69 -1.26
N ALA A 176 14.15 7.61 -2.46
CA ALA A 176 12.71 7.62 -2.69
C ALA A 176 12.27 6.34 -3.42
N GLY A 177 11.10 5.81 -3.07
CA GLY A 177 10.50 4.68 -3.78
C GLY A 177 9.81 5.12 -5.07
N ILE A 178 9.93 4.32 -6.12
CA ILE A 178 9.20 4.51 -7.37
C ILE A 178 7.87 3.77 -7.25
N GLN A 179 6.76 4.51 -7.25
CA GLN A 179 5.43 3.88 -7.16
C GLN A 179 5.22 2.96 -8.37
N LYS A 180 4.82 1.72 -8.10
CA LYS A 180 4.36 0.80 -9.11
C LYS A 180 2.94 1.20 -9.50
N LEU A 181 2.81 1.87 -10.64
CA LEU A 181 1.51 2.08 -11.25
C LEU A 181 1.07 0.76 -11.86
N GLU A 182 -0.15 0.32 -11.58
CA GLU A 182 -0.72 -0.82 -12.29
C GLU A 182 -0.80 -0.45 -13.78
N GLU A 183 -0.16 -1.24 -14.63
CA GLU A 183 -0.43 -1.14 -16.07
C GLU A 183 -1.90 -1.48 -16.24
N GLU A 184 -2.72 -0.48 -16.63
CA GLU A 184 -4.01 -0.75 -17.24
C GLU A 184 -3.78 -1.82 -18.30
N ARG A 185 -4.32 -3.01 -18.02
CA ARG A 185 -4.33 -4.22 -18.83
C ARG A 185 -4.18 -3.90 -20.32
N ARG A 186 -2.95 -3.88 -20.83
CA ARG A 186 -2.67 -3.69 -22.26
C ARG A 186 -2.94 -5.01 -22.99
N GLY A 187 -4.21 -5.36 -23.02
CA GLY A 187 -4.78 -6.38 -23.90
C GLY A 187 -5.72 -5.69 -24.88
N ASN A 188 -5.17 -5.29 -26.02
CA ASN A 188 -5.89 -5.24 -27.28
C ASN A 188 -4.96 -5.70 -28.39
#